data_AF-A0AB37A0D5-F1
#
_entry.id   AF-A0AB37A0D5-F1
#
_cell.length_a   1.000
_cell.length_b   1.000
_cell.length_c   1.000
_cell.angle_alpha   90.00
_cell.angle_beta   90.00
_cell.angle_gamma   90.00
#
_symmetry.space_group_name_H-M   'P 1'
#
loop_
_entity.id
_entity.type
_entity.pdbx_description
1 polymer ?
#
loop_
_entity_poly.entity_id
_entity_poly.type
_entity_poly.pdbx_seq_one_letter_code
_entity_poly.pdbx_strand_id
1 'polypeptide(L)'
;MQYFKEKNDKQICLLCSYYCQLKLNQTGICGVNKNINNKIKCLVYGHISAFNVDPIEKKPLYHFLPNSKSLSLGTVGCNFKCSFCQNHGISQEKNIDTSNYISPQEIVQIAIQKDCKSISYTYNEPTIFYPFAKDIALEAKKYNIKSVFVSNGFESSEVIDDMKDIIDAVNIDLKSFNSDYYKKKLGGNLQQVLDNLIHFKKNNIWLEITTLIIPTKNDSKEELFNMASFIKNSLGEDTPWHLSAFHPDYKELELPRTPFEKLKQAYDIAKEVGLKNVYIGNVSYENNTYCKNCNELLISRKYFKIIKNIIVDSVCPKCSKKVKGVFEMSNKKTSVAGTFYPNNKEEILDLIKGFNNSFKLNAKPLKAKAIISPHAGYIYSGFTANLAFNIASQNQNYERVVVIGPSHKIYFEKASICLSSNYETPLGDIEVDTQYANKILEKYQWCDYIKDVHEEHSTKTQAPFIKHYFSNSKIVEIVYGKIDFNDLSELIENILDDETTFLVISTDLSHFYNLKEANNKDNICLNAIVKKDMELFNKGAEACGMIGVKALVKASINKNLENEVLHYCTSFDKTKDDSRVVGYASVLVGNKS
;
A
#
# COMPACT_ATOMS: atom_id res chain seq x y z
N MET A 1 -6.87 -23.05 -13.18
CA MET A 1 -8.01 -23.61 -13.93
C MET A 1 -7.62 -23.88 -15.39
N GLN A 2 -8.19 -24.91 -16.03
CA GLN A 2 -8.16 -25.06 -17.49
C GLN A 2 -9.28 -24.20 -18.10
N TYR A 3 -8.95 -23.23 -18.97
CA TYR A 3 -9.90 -22.24 -19.50
C TYR A 3 -10.87 -22.78 -20.58
N PHE A 4 -10.94 -24.10 -20.74
CA PHE A 4 -11.77 -24.75 -21.72
C PHE A 4 -12.10 -26.20 -21.33
N LYS A 5 -13.15 -26.75 -21.92
CA LYS A 5 -13.46 -28.19 -21.89
C LYS A 5 -13.74 -28.70 -23.29
N GLU A 6 -13.43 -29.97 -23.53
CA GLU A 6 -13.65 -30.60 -24.83
C GLU A 6 -15.07 -31.16 -24.95
N LYS A 7 -15.69 -30.99 -26.12
CA LYS A 7 -16.98 -31.59 -26.47
C LYS A 7 -17.11 -31.73 -27.99
N ASN A 8 -17.26 -32.96 -28.49
CA ASN A 8 -17.51 -33.27 -29.90
C ASN A 8 -16.53 -32.55 -30.86
N ASP A 9 -15.23 -32.74 -30.66
CA ASP A 9 -14.13 -32.12 -31.43
C ASP A 9 -14.09 -30.59 -31.39
N LYS A 10 -14.80 -29.97 -30.44
CA LYS A 10 -14.78 -28.52 -30.19
C LYS A 10 -14.26 -28.24 -28.80
N GLN A 11 -13.64 -27.07 -28.67
CA GLN A 11 -13.26 -26.53 -27.37
C GLN A 11 -14.32 -25.53 -26.91
N ILE A 12 -14.98 -25.84 -25.80
CA ILE A 12 -15.90 -24.94 -25.11
C ILE A 12 -15.06 -23.98 -24.28
N CYS A 13 -15.04 -22.72 -24.67
CA CYS A 13 -14.37 -21.67 -23.89
C CYS A 13 -15.11 -21.45 -22.57
N LEU A 14 -14.40 -21.52 -21.45
CA LEU A 14 -14.94 -21.37 -20.09
C LEU A 14 -14.70 -19.98 -19.50
N LEU A 15 -14.29 -18.98 -20.30
CA LEU A 15 -13.99 -17.65 -19.76
C LEU A 15 -15.25 -16.85 -19.41
N CYS A 16 -16.32 -16.97 -20.19
CA CYS A 16 -17.55 -16.23 -19.98
C CYS A 16 -18.78 -17.08 -20.23
N SER A 17 -19.93 -16.60 -19.78
CA SER A 17 -21.22 -17.31 -19.85
C SER A 17 -21.80 -17.50 -21.26
N TYR A 18 -21.08 -17.10 -22.31
CA TYR A 18 -21.42 -17.52 -23.68
C TYR A 18 -21.06 -18.97 -23.98
N TYR A 19 -20.08 -19.55 -23.27
CA TYR A 19 -19.59 -20.91 -23.50
C TYR A 19 -19.36 -21.24 -24.99
N CYS A 20 -18.67 -20.34 -25.71
CA CYS A 20 -18.49 -20.49 -27.16
C CYS A 20 -17.87 -21.85 -27.50
N GLN A 21 -18.52 -22.60 -28.38
CA GLN A 21 -18.03 -23.89 -28.88
C GLN A 21 -17.18 -23.65 -30.13
N LEU A 22 -15.86 -23.65 -29.97
CA LEU A 22 -14.93 -23.25 -31.02
C LEU A 22 -14.35 -24.47 -31.74
N LYS A 23 -14.57 -24.53 -33.06
CA LYS A 23 -13.80 -25.41 -33.96
C LYS A 23 -12.34 -24.98 -33.99
N LEU A 24 -11.45 -25.86 -34.46
CA LEU A 24 -10.05 -25.51 -34.70
C LEU A 24 -9.94 -24.22 -35.51
N ASN A 25 -9.06 -23.31 -35.09
CA ASN A 25 -8.84 -21.98 -35.66
C ASN A 25 -10.02 -20.99 -35.56
N GLN A 26 -11.11 -21.34 -34.88
CA GLN A 26 -12.22 -20.42 -34.65
C GLN A 26 -11.94 -19.50 -33.45
N THR A 27 -12.31 -18.22 -33.60
CA THR A 27 -12.27 -17.22 -32.53
C THR A 27 -13.65 -17.04 -31.91
N GLY A 28 -13.71 -16.87 -30.59
CA GLY A 28 -14.93 -16.59 -29.85
C GLY A 28 -15.53 -15.23 -30.16
N ILE A 29 -16.75 -15.00 -29.67
CA ILE A 29 -17.51 -13.78 -29.94
C ILE A 29 -16.78 -12.51 -29.50
N CYS A 30 -15.94 -12.60 -28.48
CA CYS A 30 -15.14 -11.49 -27.97
C CYS A 30 -13.99 -11.05 -28.89
N GLY A 31 -13.67 -11.83 -29.92
CA GLY A 31 -12.62 -11.51 -30.89
C GLY A 31 -11.19 -11.85 -30.45
N VAL A 32 -10.96 -12.26 -29.20
CA VAL A 32 -9.59 -12.41 -28.65
C VAL A 32 -9.25 -13.79 -28.11
N ASN A 33 -10.20 -14.71 -28.02
CA ASN A 33 -9.94 -16.09 -27.59
C ASN A 33 -10.13 -17.05 -28.76
N LYS A 34 -9.08 -17.79 -29.12
CA LYS A 34 -9.05 -18.63 -30.32
C LYS A 34 -8.68 -20.06 -29.97
N ASN A 35 -9.34 -21.02 -30.61
CA ASN A 35 -8.94 -22.42 -30.53
C ASN A 35 -7.70 -22.66 -31.43
N ILE A 36 -6.53 -22.86 -30.81
CA ILE A 36 -5.27 -23.17 -31.47
C ILE A 36 -4.74 -24.47 -30.87
N ASN A 37 -4.46 -25.46 -31.73
CA ASN A 37 -3.96 -26.78 -31.31
C ASN A 37 -4.83 -27.42 -30.20
N ASN A 38 -6.15 -27.36 -30.37
CA ASN A 38 -7.15 -27.87 -29.41
C ASN A 38 -7.06 -27.24 -28.01
N LYS A 39 -6.54 -26.01 -27.91
CA LYS A 39 -6.53 -25.21 -26.69
C LYS A 39 -7.10 -23.81 -26.95
N ILE A 40 -7.79 -23.25 -25.97
CA ILE A 40 -8.22 -21.85 -26.03
C ILE A 40 -7.05 -20.95 -25.63
N LYS A 41 -6.54 -20.16 -26.59
CA LYS A 41 -5.47 -19.18 -26.38
C LYS A 41 -6.05 -17.77 -26.33
N CYS A 42 -5.69 -17.02 -25.29
CA CYS A 42 -5.92 -15.58 -25.20
C CYS A 42 -4.90 -14.87 -26.10
N LEU A 43 -5.38 -14.24 -27.17
CA LEU A 43 -4.53 -13.58 -28.16
C LEU A 43 -4.04 -12.20 -27.70
N VAL A 44 -4.70 -11.59 -26.71
CA VAL A 44 -4.33 -10.29 -26.12
C VAL A 44 -3.48 -10.42 -24.85
N TYR A 45 -2.99 -11.62 -24.53
CA TYR A 45 -2.12 -11.83 -23.37
C TYR A 45 -0.86 -10.98 -23.51
N GLY A 46 -0.62 -10.05 -22.58
CA GLY A 46 0.51 -9.12 -22.66
C GLY A 46 0.36 -7.95 -23.63
N HIS A 47 -0.78 -7.85 -24.34
CA HIS A 47 -1.03 -6.82 -25.36
C HIS A 47 -2.17 -5.90 -24.93
N ILE A 48 -1.80 -4.83 -24.22
CA ILE A 48 -2.74 -3.85 -23.66
C ILE A 48 -3.06 -2.73 -24.65
N SER A 49 -4.28 -2.20 -24.60
CA SER A 49 -4.76 -1.12 -25.48
C SER A 49 -5.05 0.18 -24.72
N ALA A 50 -5.17 0.10 -23.40
CA ALA A 50 -5.33 1.25 -22.52
C ALA A 50 -4.62 0.99 -21.20
N PHE A 51 -3.94 2.01 -20.68
CA PHE A 51 -3.12 1.91 -19.48
C PHE A 51 -3.01 3.26 -18.77
N ASN A 52 -3.60 3.40 -17.58
CA ASN A 52 -3.61 4.66 -16.84
C ASN A 52 -3.56 4.44 -15.33
N VAL A 53 -3.10 5.44 -14.57
CA VAL A 53 -3.28 5.48 -13.12
C VAL A 53 -4.49 6.35 -12.80
N ASP A 54 -5.50 5.76 -12.19
CA ASP A 54 -6.76 6.41 -11.84
C ASP A 54 -7.02 6.29 -10.32
N PRO A 55 -7.75 7.22 -9.69
CA PRO A 55 -8.25 7.01 -8.33
C PRO A 55 -9.26 5.85 -8.31
N ILE A 56 -9.33 5.10 -7.21
CA ILE A 56 -10.25 3.96 -7.08
C ILE A 56 -11.72 4.40 -7.20
N GLU A 57 -12.03 5.65 -6.86
CA GLU A 57 -13.36 6.26 -7.01
C GLU A 57 -13.82 6.28 -8.46
N LYS A 58 -12.90 6.30 -9.44
CA LYS A 58 -13.23 6.21 -10.87
C LYS A 58 -13.64 4.79 -11.31
N LYS A 59 -13.39 3.77 -10.48
CA LYS A 59 -13.77 2.35 -10.71
C LYS A 59 -15.06 1.98 -9.98
N PRO A 60 -15.96 2.95 -9.81
CA PRO A 60 -16.99 3.02 -8.76
C PRO A 60 -16.83 2.04 -7.58
N LEU A 61 -15.72 2.18 -6.85
CA LEU A 61 -15.40 1.35 -5.69
C LEU A 61 -15.22 2.26 -4.47
N TYR A 62 -16.32 2.75 -3.91
CA TYR A 62 -16.29 3.78 -2.85
C TYR A 62 -16.04 3.19 -1.46
N HIS A 63 -16.27 1.89 -1.29
CA HIS A 63 -16.06 1.15 -0.05
C HIS A 63 -14.90 0.16 -0.18
N PHE A 64 -14.05 0.32 -1.18
CA PHE A 64 -12.84 -0.48 -1.38
C PHE A 64 -11.63 0.44 -1.58
N LEU A 65 -10.72 0.45 -0.60
CA LEU A 65 -9.52 1.27 -0.55
C LEU A 65 -9.73 2.75 -0.95
N PRO A 66 -10.74 3.45 -0.41
CA PRO A 66 -11.02 4.84 -0.80
C PRO A 66 -9.79 5.72 -0.61
N ASN A 67 -9.60 6.69 -1.50
CA ASN A 67 -8.43 7.58 -1.62
C ASN A 67 -7.15 6.93 -2.19
N SER A 68 -7.19 5.66 -2.58
CA SER A 68 -6.02 4.99 -3.17
C SER A 68 -5.95 5.15 -4.70
N LYS A 69 -4.74 4.99 -5.24
CA LYS A 69 -4.49 4.88 -6.68
C LYS A 69 -4.66 3.43 -7.14
N SER A 70 -5.21 3.28 -8.35
CA SER A 70 -5.33 2.01 -9.05
C SER A 70 -4.72 2.08 -10.44
N LEU A 71 -3.79 1.17 -10.73
CA LEU A 71 -3.25 1.01 -12.08
C LEU A 71 -4.30 0.31 -12.93
N SER A 72 -4.85 1.01 -13.92
CA SER A 72 -5.95 0.55 -14.75
C SER A 72 -5.48 0.10 -16.11
N LEU A 73 -5.92 -1.07 -16.55
CA LEU A 73 -5.57 -1.61 -17.86
C LEU A 73 -6.75 -2.29 -18.55
N GLY A 74 -6.72 -2.29 -19.88
CA GLY A 74 -7.70 -2.97 -20.74
C GLY A 74 -7.07 -3.39 -22.07
N THR A 75 -7.76 -4.29 -22.77
CA THR A 75 -7.35 -4.82 -24.08
C THR A 75 -8.35 -4.42 -25.16
N VAL A 76 -8.13 -4.86 -26.41
CA VAL A 76 -9.19 -4.91 -27.40
C VAL A 76 -10.19 -6.05 -27.10
N GLY A 77 -11.36 -5.96 -27.71
CA GLY A 77 -12.42 -6.97 -27.64
C GLY A 77 -13.34 -6.83 -26.43
N CYS A 78 -14.56 -7.37 -26.55
CA CYS A 78 -15.56 -7.43 -25.48
C CYS A 78 -16.57 -8.50 -25.82
N ASN A 79 -17.12 -9.18 -24.82
CA ASN A 79 -18.17 -10.17 -25.04
C ASN A 79 -19.57 -9.52 -25.20
N PHE A 80 -19.74 -8.22 -24.90
CA PHE A 80 -20.97 -7.45 -25.11
C PHE A 80 -20.85 -6.48 -26.30
N LYS A 81 -22.00 -6.01 -26.81
CA LYS A 81 -22.11 -5.12 -27.98
C LYS A 81 -22.97 -3.87 -27.70
N CYS A 82 -22.83 -3.31 -26.51
CA CYS A 82 -23.60 -2.16 -26.05
C CYS A 82 -23.54 -1.00 -27.07
N SER A 83 -24.68 -0.53 -27.56
CA SER A 83 -24.77 0.58 -28.52
C SER A 83 -24.33 1.94 -27.96
N PHE A 84 -24.29 2.06 -26.63
CA PHE A 84 -23.88 3.25 -25.87
C PHE A 84 -22.44 3.15 -25.34
N CYS A 85 -21.61 2.21 -25.84
CA CYS A 85 -20.30 1.96 -25.25
C CYS A 85 -19.35 3.16 -25.38
N GLN A 86 -18.94 3.73 -24.24
CA GLN A 86 -18.00 4.85 -24.18
C GLN A 86 -16.57 4.46 -24.59
N ASN A 87 -16.22 3.17 -24.43
CA ASN A 87 -14.94 2.60 -24.86
C ASN A 87 -15.10 1.75 -26.13
N HIS A 88 -16.01 2.12 -27.04
CA HIS A 88 -16.28 1.35 -28.26
C HIS A 88 -15.04 1.15 -29.13
N GLY A 89 -14.11 2.13 -29.15
CA GLY A 89 -12.88 2.08 -29.92
C GLY A 89 -11.92 0.94 -29.55
N ILE A 90 -12.01 0.41 -28.32
CA ILE A 90 -11.24 -0.79 -27.92
C ILE A 90 -12.16 -2.01 -27.76
N SER A 91 -13.36 -1.84 -27.21
CA SER A 91 -14.24 -2.97 -26.87
C SER A 91 -14.86 -3.63 -28.10
N GLN A 92 -15.04 -2.88 -29.20
CA GLN A 92 -15.57 -3.41 -30.46
C GLN A 92 -14.46 -3.69 -31.49
N GLU A 93 -13.20 -3.39 -31.14
CA GLU A 93 -12.02 -3.68 -31.97
C GLU A 93 -11.62 -5.16 -31.85
N LYS A 94 -11.14 -5.71 -32.97
CA LYS A 94 -10.66 -7.10 -33.08
C LYS A 94 -9.23 -7.19 -33.61
N ASN A 95 -8.69 -6.10 -34.13
CA ASN A 95 -7.29 -6.00 -34.53
C ASN A 95 -6.44 -5.91 -33.26
N ILE A 96 -5.56 -6.90 -33.09
CA ILE A 96 -4.68 -6.98 -31.94
C ILE A 96 -3.33 -6.40 -32.35
N ASP A 97 -2.96 -5.28 -31.74
CA ASP A 97 -1.61 -4.76 -31.85
C ASP A 97 -0.66 -5.62 -31.00
N THR A 98 0.29 -6.27 -31.67
CA THR A 98 1.29 -7.15 -31.04
C THR A 98 2.68 -6.52 -30.99
N SER A 99 2.81 -5.26 -31.41
CA SER A 99 4.09 -4.54 -31.44
C SER A 99 4.69 -4.32 -30.05
N ASN A 100 3.83 -4.19 -29.03
CA ASN A 100 4.23 -4.01 -27.64
C ASN A 100 3.71 -5.17 -26.79
N TYR A 101 4.63 -5.81 -26.07
CA TYR A 101 4.32 -6.82 -25.06
C TYR A 101 4.75 -6.30 -23.70
N ILE A 102 3.91 -6.49 -22.70
CA ILE A 102 4.24 -6.22 -21.30
C ILE A 102 3.90 -7.45 -20.44
N SER A 103 4.89 -7.90 -19.66
CA SER A 103 4.72 -9.05 -18.78
C SER A 103 3.90 -8.71 -17.52
N PRO A 104 3.33 -9.73 -16.84
CA PRO A 104 2.71 -9.53 -15.54
C PRO A 104 3.63 -8.86 -14.51
N GLN A 105 4.91 -9.23 -14.49
CA GLN A 105 5.92 -8.66 -13.59
C GLN A 105 6.12 -7.17 -13.85
N GLU A 106 6.26 -6.77 -15.13
CA GLU A 106 6.42 -5.35 -15.48
C GLU A 106 5.19 -4.52 -15.08
N ILE A 107 3.97 -5.02 -15.28
CA ILE A 107 2.75 -4.33 -14.82
C ILE A 107 2.78 -4.11 -13.30
N VAL A 108 3.16 -5.13 -12.53
CA VAL A 108 3.25 -5.02 -11.07
C VAL A 108 4.36 -4.05 -10.65
N GLN A 109 5.52 -4.07 -11.32
CA GLN A 109 6.58 -3.09 -11.05
C GLN A 109 6.12 -1.66 -11.33
N ILE A 110 5.35 -1.42 -12.40
CA ILE A 110 4.77 -0.12 -12.67
C ILE A 110 3.77 0.28 -11.57
N ALA A 111 2.93 -0.65 -11.11
CA ALA A 111 2.00 -0.38 -10.00
C ALA A 111 2.74 0.03 -8.72
N ILE A 112 3.85 -0.65 -8.39
CA ILE A 112 4.73 -0.31 -7.26
C ILE A 112 5.33 1.09 -7.45
N GLN A 113 5.95 1.35 -8.61
CA GLN A 113 6.57 2.64 -8.92
C GLN A 113 5.60 3.83 -8.89
N LYS A 114 4.32 3.58 -9.17
CA LYS A 114 3.26 4.59 -9.15
C LYS A 114 2.51 4.69 -7.82
N ASP A 115 2.93 3.93 -6.80
CA ASP A 115 2.27 3.82 -5.49
C ASP A 115 0.77 3.49 -5.64
N CYS A 116 0.47 2.51 -6.49
CA CYS A 116 -0.88 1.97 -6.64
C CYS A 116 -1.14 0.91 -5.57
N LYS A 117 -2.25 1.04 -4.85
CA LYS A 117 -2.69 0.01 -3.89
C LYS A 117 -3.46 -1.12 -4.57
N SER A 118 -3.88 -0.91 -5.82
CA SER A 118 -4.58 -1.91 -6.62
C SER A 118 -4.25 -1.84 -8.11
N ILE A 119 -4.58 -2.91 -8.83
CA ILE A 119 -4.59 -2.99 -10.28
C ILE A 119 -6.03 -3.30 -10.71
N SER A 120 -6.58 -2.48 -11.61
CA SER A 120 -7.93 -2.59 -12.15
C SER A 120 -7.93 -3.07 -13.60
N TYR A 121 -8.58 -4.20 -13.84
CA TYR A 121 -8.85 -4.73 -15.18
C TYR A 121 -10.20 -4.19 -15.65
N THR A 122 -10.20 -3.31 -16.67
CA THR A 122 -11.31 -2.40 -16.97
C THR A 122 -11.34 -1.93 -18.43
N TYR A 123 -12.09 -0.86 -18.72
CA TYR A 123 -12.36 -0.23 -20.02
C TYR A 123 -13.21 -1.06 -20.99
N ASN A 124 -12.87 -2.34 -21.18
CA ASN A 124 -13.63 -3.28 -21.98
C ASN A 124 -14.30 -4.34 -21.10
N GLU A 125 -13.88 -5.61 -21.19
CA GLU A 125 -14.40 -6.68 -20.35
C GLU A 125 -13.21 -7.52 -19.86
N PRO A 126 -12.93 -7.60 -18.55
CA PRO A 126 -11.75 -8.29 -18.06
C PRO A 126 -11.82 -9.83 -18.14
N THR A 127 -13.01 -10.42 -18.16
CA THR A 127 -13.14 -11.89 -18.18
C THR A 127 -12.56 -12.52 -19.45
N ILE A 128 -12.60 -11.81 -20.59
CA ILE A 128 -12.06 -12.34 -21.86
C ILE A 128 -10.53 -12.41 -21.87
N PHE A 129 -9.86 -11.69 -20.98
CA PHE A 129 -8.41 -11.76 -20.80
C PHE A 129 -8.03 -12.22 -19.37
N TYR A 130 -8.95 -12.90 -18.68
CA TYR A 130 -8.74 -13.44 -17.34
C TYR A 130 -7.43 -14.23 -17.15
N PRO A 131 -6.93 -15.03 -18.13
CA PRO A 131 -5.63 -15.68 -17.99
C PRO A 131 -4.49 -14.70 -17.70
N PHE A 132 -4.47 -13.55 -18.40
CA PHE A 132 -3.46 -12.52 -18.19
C PHE A 132 -3.71 -11.76 -16.89
N ALA A 133 -4.97 -11.38 -16.61
CA ALA A 133 -5.34 -10.70 -15.38
C ALA A 133 -5.04 -11.56 -14.13
N LYS A 134 -5.21 -12.88 -14.20
CA LYS A 134 -4.87 -13.81 -13.13
C LYS A 134 -3.36 -13.83 -12.86
N ASP A 135 -2.54 -13.91 -13.90
CA ASP A 135 -1.09 -13.94 -13.72
C ASP A 135 -0.57 -12.61 -13.14
N ILE A 136 -1.14 -11.47 -13.54
CA ILE A 136 -0.88 -10.17 -12.91
C ILE A 136 -1.33 -10.17 -11.46
N ALA A 137 -2.54 -10.66 -11.16
CA ALA A 137 -3.09 -10.67 -9.80
C ALA A 137 -2.25 -11.52 -8.83
N LEU A 138 -1.80 -12.70 -9.27
CA LEU A 138 -0.92 -13.58 -8.50
C LEU A 138 0.43 -12.93 -8.24
N GLU A 139 1.00 -12.21 -9.21
CA GLU A 139 2.24 -11.46 -9.04
C GLU A 139 2.05 -10.26 -8.09
N ALA A 140 0.97 -9.49 -8.26
CA ALA A 140 0.65 -8.31 -7.45
C ALA A 140 0.49 -8.65 -5.97
N LYS A 141 -0.08 -9.83 -5.67
CA LYS A 141 -0.30 -10.32 -4.30
C LYS A 141 1.00 -10.45 -3.51
N LYS A 142 2.13 -10.74 -4.15
CA LYS A 142 3.46 -10.81 -3.49
C LYS A 142 3.88 -9.46 -2.88
N TYR A 143 3.32 -8.36 -3.37
CA TYR A 143 3.60 -7.00 -2.95
C TYR A 143 2.43 -6.33 -2.22
N ASN A 144 1.43 -7.12 -1.80
CA ASN A 144 0.20 -6.64 -1.17
C ASN A 144 -0.58 -5.61 -2.02
N ILE A 145 -0.47 -5.70 -3.35
CA ILE A 145 -1.25 -4.90 -4.30
C ILE A 145 -2.52 -5.69 -4.64
N LYS A 146 -3.67 -5.04 -4.49
CA LYS A 146 -4.99 -5.65 -4.67
C LYS A 146 -5.42 -5.74 -6.13
N SER A 147 -6.24 -6.73 -6.46
CA SER A 147 -6.75 -6.92 -7.83
C SER A 147 -8.24 -6.62 -7.93
N VAL A 148 -8.61 -5.83 -8.94
CA VAL A 148 -9.96 -5.28 -9.13
C VAL A 148 -10.48 -5.60 -10.53
N PHE A 149 -11.71 -6.12 -10.64
CA PHE A 149 -12.41 -6.25 -11.92
C PHE A 149 -13.50 -5.19 -12.05
N VAL A 150 -13.52 -4.46 -13.16
CA VAL A 150 -14.67 -3.62 -13.56
C VAL A 150 -15.29 -4.28 -14.78
N SER A 151 -16.42 -4.96 -14.59
CA SER A 151 -16.92 -5.98 -15.51
C SER A 151 -18.42 -5.82 -15.80
N ASN A 152 -18.85 -6.36 -16.94
CA ASN A 152 -20.27 -6.48 -17.26
C ASN A 152 -20.98 -7.65 -16.54
N GLY A 153 -20.28 -8.43 -15.73
CA GLY A 153 -20.83 -9.48 -14.88
C GLY A 153 -21.16 -10.78 -15.62
N PHE A 154 -20.65 -10.96 -16.84
CA PHE A 154 -20.94 -12.11 -17.69
C PHE A 154 -19.83 -13.18 -17.68
N GLU A 155 -19.03 -13.22 -16.62
CA GLU A 155 -18.11 -14.32 -16.29
C GLU A 155 -18.84 -15.67 -16.30
N SER A 156 -18.09 -16.76 -16.51
CA SER A 156 -18.60 -18.12 -16.24
C SER A 156 -18.57 -18.42 -14.74
N SER A 157 -19.31 -19.45 -14.31
CA SER A 157 -19.20 -19.98 -12.95
C SER A 157 -17.77 -20.38 -12.61
N GLU A 158 -17.09 -21.03 -13.54
CA GLU A 158 -15.74 -21.57 -13.35
C GLU A 158 -14.70 -20.47 -13.13
N VAL A 159 -14.85 -19.32 -13.83
CA VAL A 159 -13.99 -18.16 -13.61
C VAL A 159 -14.26 -17.51 -12.26
N ILE A 160 -15.53 -17.34 -11.86
CA ILE A 160 -15.87 -16.76 -10.55
C ILE A 160 -15.35 -17.64 -9.40
N ASP A 161 -15.34 -18.96 -9.58
CA ASP A 161 -14.74 -19.91 -8.63
C ASP A 161 -13.21 -19.78 -8.57
N ASP A 162 -12.53 -19.68 -9.72
CA ASP A 162 -11.08 -19.52 -9.79
C ASP A 162 -10.61 -18.14 -9.29
N MET A 163 -11.48 -17.12 -9.30
CA MET A 163 -11.22 -15.78 -8.76
C MET A 163 -11.10 -15.74 -7.24
N LYS A 164 -11.64 -16.73 -6.52
CA LYS A 164 -11.60 -16.78 -5.06
C LYS A 164 -10.15 -16.67 -4.57
N ASP A 165 -9.91 -15.77 -3.63
CA ASP A 165 -8.58 -15.44 -3.07
C ASP A 165 -7.56 -14.87 -4.08
N ILE A 166 -7.95 -14.58 -5.33
CA ILE A 166 -7.12 -13.97 -6.37
C ILE A 166 -7.58 -12.55 -6.68
N ILE A 167 -8.89 -12.35 -6.85
CA ILE A 167 -9.50 -11.03 -7.10
C ILE A 167 -10.12 -10.52 -5.81
N ASP A 168 -9.74 -9.32 -5.39
CA ASP A 168 -10.16 -8.75 -4.10
C ASP A 168 -11.50 -8.00 -4.20
N ALA A 169 -11.76 -7.36 -5.35
CA ALA A 169 -13.00 -6.63 -5.58
C ALA A 169 -13.47 -6.66 -7.03
N VAL A 170 -14.79 -6.56 -7.18
CA VAL A 170 -15.47 -6.38 -8.45
C VAL A 170 -16.43 -5.19 -8.37
N ASN A 171 -16.44 -4.37 -9.41
CA ASN A 171 -17.54 -3.49 -9.73
C ASN A 171 -18.27 -4.10 -10.94
N ILE A 172 -19.54 -4.46 -10.76
CA ILE A 172 -20.33 -5.11 -11.81
C ILE A 172 -21.37 -4.15 -12.36
N ASP A 173 -21.36 -3.97 -13.67
CA ASP A 173 -22.36 -3.22 -14.41
C ASP A 173 -23.67 -4.01 -14.54
N LEU A 174 -24.65 -3.70 -13.69
CA LEU A 174 -26.04 -4.11 -13.92
C LEU A 174 -26.71 -3.07 -14.83
N LYS A 175 -26.69 -3.32 -16.13
CA LYS A 175 -26.98 -2.33 -17.18
C LYS A 175 -28.48 -2.08 -17.39
N SER A 176 -29.35 -2.97 -16.95
CA SER A 176 -30.82 -2.90 -17.08
C SER A 176 -31.44 -4.01 -16.24
N PHE A 177 -32.75 -3.95 -15.97
CA PHE A 177 -33.53 -5.07 -15.42
C PHE A 177 -34.51 -5.65 -16.44
N ASN A 178 -34.22 -5.46 -17.73
CA ASN A 178 -35.02 -5.96 -18.84
C ASN A 178 -34.26 -7.08 -19.59
N SER A 179 -34.75 -8.31 -19.46
CA SER A 179 -34.17 -9.49 -20.12
C SER A 179 -34.11 -9.38 -21.65
N ASP A 180 -35.12 -8.76 -22.25
CA ASP A 180 -35.21 -8.55 -23.69
C ASP A 180 -34.18 -7.53 -24.17
N TYR A 181 -33.94 -6.48 -23.38
CA TYR A 181 -32.89 -5.49 -23.65
C TYR A 181 -31.51 -6.14 -23.61
N TYR A 182 -31.21 -6.95 -22.59
CA TYR A 182 -29.97 -7.72 -22.51
C TYR A 182 -29.75 -8.59 -23.76
N LYS A 183 -30.74 -9.41 -24.11
CA LYS A 183 -30.62 -10.36 -25.22
C LYS A 183 -30.52 -9.66 -26.58
N LYS A 184 -31.36 -8.66 -26.84
CA LYS A 184 -31.50 -8.04 -28.16
C LYS A 184 -30.52 -6.89 -28.40
N LYS A 185 -30.09 -6.17 -27.35
CA LYS A 185 -29.28 -4.94 -27.49
C LYS A 185 -27.87 -5.07 -26.92
N LEU A 186 -27.68 -5.79 -25.82
CA LEU A 186 -26.36 -5.95 -25.20
C LEU A 186 -25.62 -7.20 -25.68
N GLY A 187 -26.37 -8.23 -26.07
CA GLY A 187 -25.87 -9.57 -26.44
C GLY A 187 -25.81 -10.55 -25.27
N GLY A 188 -26.03 -10.09 -24.04
CA GLY A 188 -25.95 -10.91 -22.82
C GLY A 188 -27.28 -11.50 -22.36
N ASN A 189 -27.28 -12.05 -21.14
CA ASN A 189 -28.45 -12.58 -20.46
C ASN A 189 -28.54 -11.98 -19.04
N LEU A 190 -29.67 -11.32 -18.72
CA LEU A 190 -29.87 -10.68 -17.43
C LEU A 190 -29.80 -11.68 -16.27
N GLN A 191 -30.52 -12.80 -16.36
CA GLN A 191 -30.57 -13.78 -15.28
C GLN A 191 -29.17 -14.28 -14.90
N GLN A 192 -28.32 -14.55 -15.89
CA GLN A 192 -26.94 -14.95 -15.64
C GLN A 192 -26.12 -13.88 -14.91
N VAL A 193 -26.32 -12.59 -15.22
CA VAL A 193 -25.65 -11.50 -14.48
C VAL A 193 -26.16 -11.44 -13.03
N LEU A 194 -27.47 -11.60 -12.81
CA LEU A 194 -28.06 -11.66 -11.46
C LEU A 194 -27.50 -12.85 -10.66
N ASP A 195 -27.42 -14.03 -11.26
CA ASP A 195 -26.86 -15.23 -10.65
C ASP A 195 -25.37 -15.04 -10.32
N ASN A 196 -24.61 -14.40 -11.22
CA ASN A 196 -23.20 -14.10 -11.01
C ASN A 196 -22.98 -13.10 -9.87
N LEU A 197 -23.82 -12.06 -9.74
CA LEU A 197 -23.75 -11.13 -8.60
C LEU A 197 -23.88 -11.85 -7.25
N ILE A 198 -24.80 -12.83 -7.17
CA ILE A 198 -24.95 -13.68 -5.99
C ILE A 198 -23.71 -14.56 -5.81
N HIS A 199 -23.16 -15.10 -6.91
CA HIS A 199 -21.99 -15.95 -6.88
C HIS A 199 -20.73 -15.23 -6.37
N PHE A 200 -20.48 -13.99 -6.81
CA PHE A 200 -19.39 -13.15 -6.30
C PHE A 200 -19.47 -12.94 -4.78
N LYS A 201 -20.67 -12.66 -4.25
CA LYS A 201 -20.90 -12.53 -2.81
C LYS A 201 -20.59 -13.85 -2.08
N LYS A 202 -21.04 -14.98 -2.61
CA LYS A 202 -20.79 -16.31 -2.04
C LYS A 202 -19.29 -16.63 -1.96
N ASN A 203 -18.51 -16.15 -2.92
CA ASN A 203 -17.06 -16.33 -2.95
C ASN A 203 -16.28 -15.27 -2.14
N ASN A 204 -16.97 -14.45 -1.33
CA ASN A 204 -16.39 -13.40 -0.48
C ASN A 204 -15.55 -12.36 -1.25
N ILE A 205 -15.85 -12.15 -2.53
CA ILE A 205 -15.23 -11.08 -3.32
C ILE A 205 -16.00 -9.77 -3.03
N TRP A 206 -15.29 -8.67 -2.76
CA TRP A 206 -15.94 -7.40 -2.48
C TRP A 206 -16.72 -6.94 -3.72
N LEU A 207 -18.02 -6.69 -3.58
CA LEU A 207 -18.92 -6.38 -4.69
C LEU A 207 -19.58 -5.01 -4.51
N GLU A 208 -19.39 -4.15 -5.50
CA GLU A 208 -20.18 -2.94 -5.73
C GLU A 208 -20.84 -3.00 -7.12
N ILE A 209 -21.96 -2.29 -7.30
CA ILE A 209 -22.75 -2.35 -8.53
C ILE A 209 -22.80 -0.97 -9.16
N THR A 210 -22.65 -0.92 -10.47
CA THR A 210 -22.88 0.31 -11.25
C THR A 210 -24.01 0.12 -12.24
N THR A 211 -24.82 1.16 -12.39
CA THR A 211 -25.80 1.25 -13.47
C THR A 211 -25.64 2.60 -14.16
N LEU A 212 -25.31 2.55 -15.45
CA LEU A 212 -25.40 3.73 -16.32
C LEU A 212 -26.89 3.99 -16.62
N ILE A 213 -27.43 5.08 -16.10
CA ILE A 213 -28.83 5.47 -16.34
C ILE A 213 -28.91 6.14 -17.70
N ILE A 214 -29.58 5.51 -18.66
CA ILE A 214 -29.75 5.97 -20.03
C ILE A 214 -31.21 6.37 -20.22
N PRO A 215 -31.51 7.66 -20.52
CA PRO A 215 -32.88 8.11 -20.74
C PRO A 215 -33.60 7.27 -21.77
N THR A 216 -34.87 6.95 -21.52
CA THR A 216 -35.78 6.14 -22.36
C THR A 216 -35.44 4.64 -22.46
N LYS A 217 -34.31 4.18 -21.89
CA LYS A 217 -33.87 2.78 -22.02
C LYS A 217 -34.01 2.00 -20.72
N ASN A 218 -33.50 2.55 -19.61
CA ASN A 218 -33.48 1.89 -18.31
C ASN A 218 -33.79 2.82 -17.13
N ASP A 219 -34.41 3.98 -17.39
CA ASP A 219 -34.70 5.04 -16.42
C ASP A 219 -36.17 5.07 -15.97
N SER A 220 -36.92 4.00 -16.21
CA SER A 220 -38.30 3.87 -15.74
C SER A 220 -38.34 3.60 -14.23
N LYS A 221 -39.36 4.13 -13.53
CA LYS A 221 -39.51 3.92 -12.08
C LYS A 221 -39.60 2.44 -11.71
N GLU A 222 -40.34 1.67 -12.51
CA GLU A 222 -40.53 0.22 -12.30
C GLU A 222 -39.20 -0.52 -12.40
N GLU A 223 -38.42 -0.26 -13.45
CA GLU A 223 -37.12 -0.92 -13.64
C GLU A 223 -36.15 -0.56 -12.51
N LEU A 224 -36.04 0.71 -12.15
CA LEU A 224 -35.19 1.17 -11.04
C LEU A 224 -35.59 0.56 -9.70
N PHE A 225 -36.89 0.44 -9.43
CA PHE A 225 -37.41 -0.21 -8.24
C PHE A 225 -37.05 -1.70 -8.21
N ASN A 226 -37.17 -2.40 -9.34
CA ASN A 226 -36.83 -3.82 -9.43
C ASN A 226 -35.32 -4.05 -9.24
N MET A 227 -34.47 -3.21 -9.82
CA MET A 227 -33.02 -3.24 -9.59
C MET A 227 -32.67 -3.03 -8.12
N ALA A 228 -33.19 -1.95 -7.52
CA ALA A 228 -32.96 -1.65 -6.11
C ALA A 228 -33.41 -2.80 -5.19
N SER A 229 -34.58 -3.36 -5.48
CA SER A 229 -35.17 -4.48 -4.73
C SER A 229 -34.33 -5.73 -4.82
N PHE A 230 -33.85 -6.08 -6.03
CA PHE A 230 -32.92 -7.20 -6.20
C PHE A 230 -31.62 -6.99 -5.42
N ILE A 231 -30.99 -5.81 -5.54
CA ILE A 231 -29.73 -5.52 -4.84
C ILE A 231 -29.92 -5.66 -3.32
N LYS A 232 -31.00 -5.10 -2.77
CA LYS A 232 -31.29 -5.22 -1.33
C LYS A 232 -31.55 -6.67 -0.92
N ASN A 233 -32.46 -7.36 -1.61
CA ASN A 233 -32.98 -8.66 -1.17
C ASN A 233 -31.99 -9.79 -1.41
N SER A 234 -31.23 -9.75 -2.50
CA SER A 234 -30.32 -10.83 -2.89
C SER A 234 -28.87 -10.57 -2.48
N LEU A 235 -28.45 -9.30 -2.37
CA LEU A 235 -27.05 -8.93 -2.11
C LEU A 235 -26.86 -8.19 -0.78
N GLY A 236 -27.95 -7.78 -0.13
CA GLY A 236 -27.98 -7.12 1.18
C GLY A 236 -28.00 -5.59 1.09
N GLU A 237 -28.65 -4.96 2.08
CA GLU A 237 -28.92 -3.51 2.10
C GLU A 237 -27.68 -2.60 2.11
N ASP A 238 -26.52 -3.12 2.52
CA ASP A 238 -25.26 -2.37 2.51
C ASP A 238 -24.52 -2.42 1.17
N THR A 239 -24.95 -3.23 0.20
CA THR A 239 -24.25 -3.34 -1.09
C THR A 239 -24.27 -1.98 -1.80
N PRO A 240 -23.10 -1.37 -2.05
CA PRO A 240 -23.05 -0.07 -2.72
C PRO A 240 -23.60 -0.13 -4.14
N TRP A 241 -24.49 0.81 -4.47
CA TRP A 241 -25.02 0.98 -5.82
C TRP A 241 -24.69 2.38 -6.35
N HIS A 242 -24.04 2.41 -7.51
CA HIS A 242 -23.59 3.61 -8.21
C HIS A 242 -24.49 3.89 -9.41
N LEU A 243 -25.13 5.04 -9.39
CA LEU A 243 -25.99 5.56 -10.44
C LEU A 243 -25.18 6.53 -11.30
N SER A 244 -24.79 6.12 -12.50
CA SER A 244 -23.91 6.90 -13.36
C SER A 244 -24.70 7.60 -14.47
N ALA A 245 -24.35 8.86 -14.74
CA ALA A 245 -24.92 9.62 -15.84
C ALA A 245 -24.39 9.16 -17.20
N PHE A 246 -25.31 8.92 -18.14
CA PHE A 246 -25.00 8.70 -19.55
C PHE A 246 -24.65 10.01 -20.25
N HIS A 247 -23.70 9.91 -21.18
CA HIS A 247 -23.54 10.87 -22.26
C HIS A 247 -23.54 10.17 -23.62
N PRO A 248 -24.03 10.83 -24.68
CA PRO A 248 -24.11 10.25 -26.01
C PRO A 248 -22.74 9.81 -26.53
N ASP A 249 -22.68 8.57 -27.02
CA ASP A 249 -21.48 7.92 -27.57
C ASP A 249 -21.86 6.79 -28.52
N TYR A 250 -20.89 6.39 -29.33
CA TYR A 250 -20.95 5.25 -30.24
C TYR A 250 -22.16 5.29 -31.20
N LYS A 251 -23.24 4.56 -30.90
CA LYS A 251 -24.43 4.47 -31.76
C LYS A 251 -25.65 5.16 -31.17
N GLU A 252 -25.58 5.66 -29.94
CA GLU A 252 -26.69 6.30 -29.24
C GLU A 252 -26.45 7.82 -29.14
N LEU A 253 -26.13 8.45 -30.27
CA LEU A 253 -25.78 9.89 -30.33
C LEU A 253 -27.00 10.82 -30.18
N GLU A 254 -28.19 10.33 -30.52
CA GLU A 254 -29.44 11.10 -30.52
C GLU A 254 -30.16 11.13 -29.16
N LEU A 255 -29.70 10.34 -28.19
CA LEU A 255 -30.27 10.36 -26.85
C LEU A 255 -29.78 11.57 -26.06
N PRO A 256 -30.57 12.16 -25.16
CA PRO A 256 -30.07 13.22 -24.30
C PRO A 256 -29.09 12.65 -23.26
N ARG A 257 -28.17 13.50 -22.77
CA ARG A 257 -27.42 13.23 -21.54
C ARG A 257 -28.40 12.99 -20.39
N THR A 258 -28.03 12.16 -19.42
CA THR A 258 -28.89 11.92 -18.26
C THR A 258 -29.02 13.18 -17.42
N PRO A 259 -30.24 13.73 -17.26
CA PRO A 259 -30.45 14.88 -16.41
C PRO A 259 -30.30 14.47 -14.94
N PHE A 260 -29.85 15.41 -14.08
CA PHE A 260 -29.60 15.14 -12.67
C PHE A 260 -30.87 14.64 -11.95
N GLU A 261 -32.03 15.15 -12.35
CA GLU A 261 -33.35 14.80 -11.82
C GLU A 261 -33.65 13.30 -11.97
N LYS A 262 -33.18 12.67 -13.07
CA LYS A 262 -33.34 11.23 -13.29
C LYS A 262 -32.44 10.41 -12.37
N LEU A 263 -31.21 10.86 -12.15
CA LEU A 263 -30.30 10.23 -11.17
C LEU A 263 -30.85 10.37 -9.75
N LYS A 264 -31.39 11.56 -9.43
CA LYS A 264 -32.00 11.83 -8.13
C LYS A 264 -33.24 10.97 -7.89
N GLN A 265 -34.10 10.80 -8.90
CA GLN A 265 -35.23 9.88 -8.83
C GLN A 265 -34.79 8.43 -8.57
N ALA A 266 -33.77 7.94 -9.28
CA ALA A 266 -33.22 6.60 -9.05
C ALA A 266 -32.63 6.46 -7.63
N TYR A 267 -31.94 7.50 -7.14
CA TYR A 267 -31.42 7.56 -5.78
C TYR A 267 -32.56 7.50 -4.76
N ASP A 268 -33.61 8.30 -4.91
CA ASP A 268 -34.72 8.35 -3.95
C ASP A 268 -35.47 7.00 -3.90
N ILE A 269 -35.71 6.35 -5.05
CA ILE A 269 -36.26 4.99 -5.13
C ILE A 269 -35.37 3.99 -4.39
N ALA A 270 -34.05 4.04 -4.62
CA ALA A 270 -33.11 3.15 -3.95
C ALA A 270 -33.15 3.30 -2.42
N LYS A 271 -33.28 4.55 -1.94
CA LYS A 271 -33.39 4.85 -0.51
C LYS A 271 -34.74 4.42 0.08
N GLU A 272 -35.83 4.60 -0.65
CA GLU A 272 -37.17 4.12 -0.26
C GLU A 272 -37.21 2.59 -0.12
N VAL A 273 -36.61 1.87 -1.08
CA VAL A 273 -36.45 0.42 -1.00
C VAL A 273 -35.61 0.02 0.23
N GLY A 274 -34.70 0.89 0.68
CA GLY A 274 -33.94 0.74 1.92
C GLY A 274 -32.44 0.51 1.74
N LEU A 275 -31.89 0.71 0.55
CA LEU A 275 -30.44 0.62 0.32
C LEU A 275 -29.71 1.71 1.11
N LYS A 276 -28.65 1.30 1.82
CA LYS A 276 -27.92 2.20 2.73
C LYS A 276 -26.86 3.02 2.00
N ASN A 277 -26.26 2.48 0.94
CA ASN A 277 -25.14 3.07 0.20
C ASN A 277 -25.53 3.23 -1.27
N VAL A 278 -25.90 4.45 -1.65
CA VAL A 278 -26.29 4.81 -3.02
C VAL A 278 -25.54 6.07 -3.40
N TYR A 279 -24.92 6.08 -4.57
CA TYR A 279 -24.03 7.15 -5.01
C TYR A 279 -24.40 7.60 -6.42
N ILE A 280 -24.27 8.90 -6.69
CA ILE A 280 -24.55 9.50 -8.00
C ILE A 280 -23.22 9.89 -8.65
N GLY A 281 -22.85 9.20 -9.73
CA GLY A 281 -21.59 9.35 -10.45
C GLY A 281 -21.72 10.11 -11.78
N ASN A 282 -20.58 10.44 -12.38
CA ASN A 282 -20.45 11.17 -13.65
C ASN A 282 -21.11 12.56 -13.71
N VAL A 283 -21.45 13.13 -12.55
CA VAL A 283 -21.90 14.52 -12.38
C VAL A 283 -21.20 15.13 -11.16
N SER A 284 -21.13 16.46 -11.09
CA SER A 284 -20.61 17.14 -9.91
C SER A 284 -21.64 17.05 -8.77
N TYR A 285 -21.53 16.00 -7.96
CA TYR A 285 -22.38 15.75 -6.80
C TYR A 285 -21.56 15.29 -5.59
N GLU A 286 -21.99 15.65 -4.39
CA GLU A 286 -21.34 15.24 -3.15
C GLU A 286 -21.73 13.80 -2.80
N ASN A 287 -20.76 12.89 -2.81
CA ASN A 287 -20.98 11.48 -2.52
C ASN A 287 -20.38 11.10 -1.17
N ASN A 288 -21.08 11.50 -0.12
CA ASN A 288 -20.67 11.30 1.25
C ASN A 288 -21.01 9.89 1.76
N THR A 289 -20.11 9.30 2.56
CA THR A 289 -20.37 8.07 3.30
C THR A 289 -20.55 8.40 4.78
N TYR A 290 -21.68 7.98 5.35
CA TYR A 290 -22.02 8.21 6.75
C TYR A 290 -22.01 6.89 7.56
N CYS A 291 -21.65 6.98 8.84
CA CYS A 291 -21.75 5.87 9.78
C CYS A 291 -23.22 5.48 9.96
N LYS A 292 -23.54 4.20 9.79
CA LYS A 292 -24.93 3.70 9.92
C LYS A 292 -25.46 3.69 11.35
N ASN A 293 -24.57 3.85 12.33
CA ASN A 293 -24.93 3.82 13.75
C ASN A 293 -25.16 5.21 14.35
N CYS A 294 -24.21 6.12 14.15
CA CYS A 294 -24.24 7.45 14.78
C CYS A 294 -24.33 8.60 13.78
N ASN A 295 -24.54 8.28 12.49
CA ASN A 295 -24.66 9.24 11.38
C ASN A 295 -23.47 10.18 11.18
N GLU A 296 -22.30 9.82 11.72
CA GLU A 296 -21.07 10.62 11.53
C GLU A 296 -20.64 10.62 10.06
N LEU A 297 -20.21 11.76 9.55
CA LEU A 297 -19.64 11.87 8.20
C LEU A 297 -18.26 11.21 8.19
N LEU A 298 -18.17 10.02 7.60
CA LEU A 298 -16.96 9.20 7.59
C LEU A 298 -16.04 9.54 6.41
N ILE A 299 -16.64 9.69 5.23
CA ILE A 299 -15.92 10.04 4.01
C ILE A 299 -16.69 11.12 3.28
N SER A 300 -16.04 12.22 2.93
CA SER A 300 -16.61 13.20 2.01
C SER A 300 -15.90 13.18 0.67
N ARG A 301 -16.68 13.23 -0.41
CA ARG A 301 -16.19 13.17 -1.79
C ARG A 301 -16.74 14.33 -2.60
N LYS A 302 -15.88 14.95 -3.39
CA LYS A 302 -16.26 15.86 -4.47
C LYS A 302 -15.80 15.25 -5.78
N TYR A 303 -16.76 14.79 -6.58
CA TYR A 303 -16.47 13.99 -7.78
C TYR A 303 -15.58 12.79 -7.40
N PHE A 304 -14.45 12.56 -8.08
CA PHE A 304 -13.50 11.48 -7.75
C PHE A 304 -12.51 11.82 -6.64
N LYS A 305 -12.53 13.04 -6.08
CA LYS A 305 -11.59 13.45 -5.03
C LYS A 305 -12.19 13.23 -3.64
N ILE A 306 -11.45 12.53 -2.79
CA ILE A 306 -11.73 12.44 -1.36
C ILE A 306 -11.27 13.75 -0.70
N ILE A 307 -12.17 14.40 0.03
CA ILE A 307 -11.89 15.63 0.77
C ILE A 307 -11.56 15.31 2.23
N LYS A 308 -12.24 14.31 2.79
CA LYS A 308 -12.04 13.83 4.15
C LYS A 308 -12.28 12.33 4.18
N ASN A 309 -11.40 11.59 4.83
CA ASN A 309 -11.61 10.19 5.21
C ASN A 309 -11.13 10.02 6.65
N ILE A 310 -12.05 9.72 7.57
CA ILE A 310 -11.75 9.53 8.99
C ILE A 310 -11.94 8.08 9.44
N ILE A 311 -12.17 7.15 8.51
CA ILE A 311 -12.24 5.73 8.84
C ILE A 311 -10.83 5.26 9.18
N VAL A 312 -10.70 4.65 10.36
CA VAL A 312 -9.47 4.01 10.83
C VAL A 312 -9.82 2.56 11.11
N ASP A 313 -9.02 1.60 10.63
CA ASP A 313 -9.19 0.15 10.87
C ASP A 313 -10.61 -0.39 10.60
N SER A 314 -11.27 0.14 9.56
CA SER A 314 -12.64 -0.21 9.21
C SER A 314 -13.68 0.04 10.33
N VAL A 315 -13.44 1.00 11.24
CA VAL A 315 -14.40 1.40 12.28
C VAL A 315 -14.73 2.90 12.21
N CYS A 316 -15.90 3.27 12.70
CA CYS A 316 -16.28 4.65 12.91
C CYS A 316 -15.54 5.22 14.14
N PRO A 317 -14.78 6.30 14.02
CA PRO A 317 -14.01 6.85 15.15
C PRO A 317 -14.89 7.41 16.28
N LYS A 318 -16.17 7.73 16.01
CA LYS A 318 -17.09 8.31 17.00
C LYS A 318 -17.83 7.27 17.85
N CYS A 319 -18.16 6.12 17.28
CA CYS A 319 -18.98 5.11 17.97
C CYS A 319 -18.39 3.70 17.93
N SER A 320 -17.20 3.53 17.37
CA SER A 320 -16.43 2.28 17.28
C SER A 320 -17.12 1.14 16.55
N LYS A 321 -18.30 1.35 15.94
CA LYS A 321 -18.94 0.32 15.12
C LYS A 321 -18.20 0.12 13.81
N LYS A 322 -18.07 -1.14 13.40
CA LYS A 322 -17.49 -1.56 12.12
C LYS A 322 -18.25 -0.90 10.95
N VAL A 323 -17.48 -0.34 10.03
CA VAL A 323 -17.97 0.18 8.76
C VAL A 323 -17.78 -0.91 7.72
N LYS A 324 -18.83 -1.23 6.96
CA LYS A 324 -18.75 -2.25 5.92
C LYS A 324 -18.00 -1.71 4.71
N GLY A 325 -16.94 -2.41 4.32
CA GLY A 325 -16.01 -2.03 3.27
C GLY A 325 -14.68 -2.75 3.47
N VAL A 326 -13.82 -2.61 2.47
CA VAL A 326 -12.39 -2.89 2.55
C VAL A 326 -11.72 -1.54 2.66
N PHE A 327 -11.34 -1.14 3.86
CA PHE A 327 -10.65 0.13 4.08
C PHE A 327 -9.17 -0.13 4.26
N GLU A 328 -8.35 0.85 3.88
CA GLU A 328 -6.96 0.82 4.30
C GLU A 328 -6.96 0.79 5.83
N MET A 329 -6.40 -0.28 6.39
CA MET A 329 -6.15 -0.30 7.83
C MET A 329 -5.14 0.79 8.11
N SER A 330 -5.24 1.43 9.27
CA SER A 330 -4.06 2.13 9.75
C SER A 330 -2.95 1.09 9.74
N ASN A 331 -1.87 1.34 9.00
CA ASN A 331 -0.66 0.56 9.18
C ASN A 331 -0.07 0.96 10.54
N LYS A 332 -0.78 0.61 11.61
CA LYS A 332 -0.26 0.20 12.91
C LYS A 332 0.15 -1.29 12.87
N LYS A 333 0.62 -1.72 11.71
CA LYS A 333 1.68 -2.71 11.64
C LYS A 333 2.92 -1.86 11.52
N THR A 334 3.77 -1.86 12.55
CA THR A 334 5.20 -1.56 12.46
C THR A 334 5.65 -1.60 11.01
N SER A 335 5.70 -0.44 10.33
CA SER A 335 5.76 -0.35 8.86
C SER A 335 7.04 -0.94 8.24
N VAL A 336 7.91 -1.42 9.12
CA VAL A 336 9.19 -2.06 8.84
C VAL A 336 9.27 -3.51 9.33
N ALA A 337 8.39 -3.98 10.20
CA ALA A 337 8.38 -5.38 10.63
C ALA A 337 7.83 -6.28 9.50
N GLY A 338 8.48 -7.42 9.29
CA GLY A 338 8.30 -8.25 8.10
C GLY A 338 9.14 -7.81 6.89
N THR A 339 9.77 -6.63 6.94
CA THR A 339 10.61 -6.09 5.84
C THR A 339 12.06 -5.90 6.28
N PHE A 340 12.29 -5.16 7.36
CA PHE A 340 13.62 -4.88 7.92
C PHE A 340 13.99 -5.84 9.04
N TYR A 341 13.02 -6.35 9.79
CA TYR A 341 13.22 -7.37 10.83
C TYR A 341 11.97 -8.26 10.91
N PRO A 342 12.05 -9.48 11.47
CA PRO A 342 10.90 -10.38 11.57
C PRO A 342 9.68 -9.74 12.23
N ASN A 343 8.47 -10.08 11.78
CA ASN A 343 7.24 -9.65 12.46
C ASN A 343 6.83 -10.61 13.60
N ASN A 344 7.58 -11.69 13.80
CA ASN A 344 7.34 -12.67 14.84
C ASN A 344 8.24 -12.38 16.06
N LYS A 345 7.64 -12.36 17.26
CA LYS A 345 8.33 -12.13 18.53
C LYS A 345 9.47 -13.13 18.78
N GLU A 346 9.21 -14.42 18.59
CA GLU A 346 10.16 -15.49 18.87
C GLU A 346 11.36 -15.42 17.91
N GLU A 347 11.11 -15.16 16.62
CA GLU A 347 12.19 -14.97 15.63
C GLU A 347 13.12 -13.80 15.99
N ILE A 348 12.58 -12.68 16.49
CA ILE A 348 13.41 -11.56 16.95
C ILE A 348 14.26 -11.97 18.16
N LEU A 349 13.65 -12.64 19.15
CA LEU A 349 14.36 -13.07 20.35
C LEU A 349 15.47 -14.07 20.03
N ASP A 350 15.23 -14.99 19.10
CA ASP A 350 16.22 -15.96 18.62
C ASP A 350 17.37 -15.27 17.88
N LEU A 351 17.08 -14.27 17.04
CA LEU A 351 18.12 -13.45 16.41
C LEU A 351 18.98 -12.74 17.45
N ILE A 352 18.37 -12.03 18.40
CA ILE A 352 19.10 -11.32 19.47
C ILE A 352 19.95 -12.29 20.29
N LYS A 353 19.40 -13.45 20.66
CA LYS A 353 20.14 -14.49 21.35
C LYS A 353 21.32 -15.00 20.53
N GLY A 354 21.12 -15.24 19.23
CA GLY A 354 22.18 -15.62 18.30
C GLY A 354 23.28 -14.57 18.22
N PHE A 355 22.92 -13.29 18.13
CA PHE A 355 23.86 -12.18 18.13
C PHE A 355 24.66 -12.14 19.43
N ASN A 356 24.01 -12.24 20.59
CA ASN A 356 24.65 -12.22 21.90
C ASN A 356 25.63 -13.39 22.11
N ASN A 357 25.32 -14.57 21.56
CA ASN A 357 26.21 -15.72 21.63
C ASN A 357 27.43 -15.61 20.70
N SER A 358 27.40 -14.68 19.74
CA SER A 358 28.42 -14.55 18.70
C SER A 358 29.57 -13.61 19.07
N PHE A 359 29.54 -12.97 20.24
CA PHE A 359 30.64 -12.12 20.71
C PHE A 359 30.90 -12.29 22.21
N LYS A 360 32.12 -11.94 22.63
CA LYS A 360 32.51 -11.81 24.04
C LYS A 360 33.20 -10.47 24.25
N LEU A 361 32.80 -9.78 25.31
CA LEU A 361 33.47 -8.56 25.76
C LEU A 361 34.82 -8.93 26.39
N ASN A 362 35.91 -8.40 25.84
CA ASN A 362 37.27 -8.65 26.34
C ASN A 362 37.74 -7.57 27.34
N ALA A 363 37.06 -6.42 27.43
CA ALA A 363 37.41 -5.29 28.29
C ALA A 363 36.16 -4.67 28.94
N LYS A 364 36.37 -3.84 29.98
CA LYS A 364 35.28 -3.03 30.55
C LYS A 364 34.88 -1.97 29.52
N PRO A 365 33.63 -1.98 29.05
CA PRO A 365 33.17 -1.00 28.07
C PRO A 365 32.97 0.37 28.72
N LEU A 366 32.96 1.43 27.90
CA LEU A 366 32.59 2.77 28.33
C LEU A 366 31.25 2.76 29.07
N LYS A 367 31.10 3.65 30.06
CA LYS A 367 29.78 3.99 30.62
C LYS A 367 29.02 4.79 29.57
N ALA A 368 28.35 4.07 28.67
CA ALA A 368 27.71 4.59 27.48
C ALA A 368 26.57 5.56 27.83
N LYS A 369 26.62 6.78 27.31
CA LYS A 369 25.51 7.75 27.32
C LYS A 369 24.76 7.79 25.99
N ALA A 370 25.46 7.45 24.91
CA ALA A 370 24.88 7.39 23.59
C ALA A 370 25.51 6.30 22.73
N ILE A 371 24.83 5.94 21.64
CA ILE A 371 25.35 5.04 20.61
C ILE A 371 25.08 5.56 19.20
N ILE A 372 25.92 5.12 18.26
CA ILE A 372 25.62 5.18 16.82
C ILE A 372 25.32 3.75 16.36
N SER A 373 24.15 3.55 15.75
CA SER A 373 23.62 2.24 15.39
C SER A 373 23.07 2.24 13.96
N PRO A 374 23.27 1.16 13.17
CA PRO A 374 22.74 1.04 11.82
C PRO A 374 21.25 0.74 11.80
N HIS A 375 20.61 1.00 10.67
CA HIS A 375 19.16 0.82 10.45
C HIS A 375 18.78 0.06 9.18
N ALA A 376 19.74 -0.56 8.49
CA ALA A 376 19.42 -1.57 7.48
C ALA A 376 18.68 -2.78 8.08
N GLY A 377 18.22 -3.68 7.20
CA GLY A 377 17.55 -4.91 7.63
C GLY A 377 18.45 -5.78 8.52
N TYR A 378 17.87 -6.44 9.52
CA TYR A 378 18.58 -7.20 10.56
C TYR A 378 19.44 -8.33 10.00
N ILE A 379 19.07 -8.88 8.84
CA ILE A 379 19.88 -9.88 8.13
C ILE A 379 21.28 -9.33 7.78
N TYR A 380 21.39 -8.03 7.50
CA TYR A 380 22.62 -7.33 7.13
C TYR A 380 23.31 -6.71 8.35
N SER A 381 22.60 -5.87 9.09
CA SER A 381 23.18 -4.99 10.11
C SER A 381 22.77 -5.32 11.55
N GLY A 382 21.88 -6.30 11.74
CA GLY A 382 21.27 -6.59 13.06
C GLY A 382 22.29 -6.99 14.12
N PHE A 383 23.31 -7.77 13.75
CA PHE A 383 24.42 -8.10 14.65
C PHE A 383 25.18 -6.85 15.09
N THR A 384 25.53 -5.97 14.13
CA THR A 384 26.25 -4.72 14.39
C THR A 384 25.44 -3.81 15.31
N ALA A 385 24.16 -3.58 15.02
CA ALA A 385 23.27 -2.79 15.90
C ALA A 385 23.19 -3.40 17.31
N ASN A 386 22.99 -4.71 17.40
CA ASN A 386 22.83 -5.41 18.68
C ASN A 386 24.01 -5.20 19.64
N LEU A 387 25.25 -5.09 19.14
CA LEU A 387 26.43 -4.93 19.99
C LEU A 387 26.36 -3.69 20.88
N ALA A 388 26.10 -2.52 20.28
CA ALA A 388 25.97 -1.27 21.03
C ALA A 388 24.83 -1.33 22.05
N PHE A 389 23.65 -1.83 21.66
CA PHE A 389 22.52 -1.97 22.57
C PHE A 389 22.82 -2.91 23.74
N ASN A 390 23.38 -4.09 23.47
CA ASN A 390 23.72 -5.06 24.48
C ASN A 390 24.69 -4.48 25.51
N ILE A 391 25.77 -3.84 25.03
CA ILE A 391 26.80 -3.28 25.89
C ILE A 391 26.27 -2.09 26.69
N ALA A 392 25.57 -1.16 26.03
CA ALA A 392 25.01 0.01 26.70
C ALA A 392 23.98 -0.39 27.77
N SER A 393 23.22 -1.46 27.54
CA SER A 393 22.23 -1.97 28.50
C SER A 393 22.82 -2.50 29.80
N GLN A 394 24.11 -2.78 29.86
CA GLN A 394 24.76 -3.19 31.11
C GLN A 394 24.84 -2.04 32.12
N ASN A 395 24.75 -0.79 31.65
CA ASN A 395 24.64 0.41 32.48
C ASN A 395 23.17 0.69 32.84
N GLN A 396 22.47 -0.30 33.41
CA GLN A 396 21.03 -0.22 33.70
C GLN A 396 20.73 0.91 34.69
N ASN A 397 20.13 2.02 34.22
CA ASN A 397 19.41 3.04 35.00
C ASN A 397 18.64 4.07 34.14
N TYR A 398 18.37 3.80 32.86
CA TYR A 398 17.70 4.78 31.99
C TYR A 398 16.18 4.71 32.08
N GLU A 399 15.56 5.84 32.39
CA GLU A 399 14.10 6.02 32.33
C GLU A 399 13.62 6.27 30.90
N ARG A 400 14.50 6.78 30.03
CA ARG A 400 14.17 7.20 28.67
C ARG A 400 15.24 6.82 27.67
N VAL A 401 14.81 6.40 26.48
CA VAL A 401 15.66 6.26 25.30
C VAL A 401 15.20 7.25 24.23
N VAL A 402 16.07 8.18 23.85
CA VAL A 402 15.85 9.09 22.72
C VAL A 402 16.47 8.47 21.47
N VAL A 403 15.70 8.33 20.40
CA VAL A 403 16.18 7.83 19.11
C VAL A 403 16.07 8.93 18.07
N ILE A 404 17.19 9.26 17.44
CA ILE A 404 17.28 10.30 16.42
C ILE A 404 17.74 9.68 15.11
N GLY A 405 16.97 9.87 14.03
CA GLY A 405 17.29 9.34 12.71
C GLY A 405 16.92 10.27 11.55
N PRO A 406 17.52 10.10 10.37
CA PRO A 406 17.17 10.84 9.17
C PRO A 406 15.83 10.39 8.58
N SER A 407 15.13 11.30 7.89
CA SER A 407 14.02 10.92 7.01
C SER A 407 14.51 10.51 5.63
N HIS A 408 14.03 9.37 5.16
CA HIS A 408 14.26 8.82 3.81
C HIS A 408 13.04 8.96 2.92
N LYS A 409 11.85 9.00 3.51
CA LYS A 409 10.58 8.98 2.76
C LYS A 409 10.03 10.36 2.46
N ILE A 410 10.19 11.30 3.40
CA ILE A 410 9.54 12.62 3.33
C ILE A 410 10.59 13.70 3.48
N TYR A 411 10.64 14.61 2.51
CA TYR A 411 11.48 15.80 2.61
C TYR A 411 10.76 16.89 3.43
N PHE A 412 11.46 17.47 4.39
CA PHE A 412 11.03 18.63 5.17
C PHE A 412 12.26 19.35 5.74
N GLU A 413 12.12 20.63 6.12
CA GLU A 413 13.24 21.48 6.56
C GLU A 413 13.19 21.76 8.08
N LYS A 414 12.94 20.72 8.87
CA LYS A 414 12.85 20.76 10.34
C LYS A 414 13.26 19.41 10.94
N ALA A 415 13.22 19.30 12.26
CA ALA A 415 13.08 18.02 12.95
C ALA A 415 11.61 17.80 13.37
N SER A 416 11.22 16.54 13.51
CA SER A 416 9.89 16.14 13.95
C SER A 416 9.98 15.17 15.12
N ILE A 417 9.22 15.41 16.19
CA ILE A 417 9.20 14.55 17.38
C ILE A 417 7.85 13.84 17.53
N CYS A 418 7.88 12.55 17.85
CA CYS A 418 6.67 11.74 17.91
C CYS A 418 5.84 12.06 19.15
N LEU A 419 4.54 12.31 18.97
CA LEU A 419 3.57 12.53 20.05
C LEU A 419 2.52 11.42 20.19
N SER A 420 2.72 10.29 19.50
CA SER A 420 1.85 9.11 19.66
C SER A 420 2.02 8.51 21.06
N SER A 421 0.98 7.91 21.64
CA SER A 421 1.07 7.38 23.01
C SER A 421 1.98 6.17 23.16
N ASN A 422 2.02 5.30 22.14
CA ASN A 422 2.81 4.07 22.14
C ASN A 422 3.62 3.95 20.84
N TYR A 423 4.80 3.35 20.97
CA TYR A 423 5.68 2.93 19.90
C TYR A 423 5.63 1.40 19.78
N GLU A 424 4.95 0.91 18.75
CA GLU A 424 4.65 -0.52 18.60
C GLU A 424 5.88 -1.31 18.15
N THR A 425 6.05 -2.53 18.67
CA THR A 425 7.09 -3.48 18.22
C THR A 425 6.55 -4.91 18.32
N PRO A 426 7.09 -5.90 17.58
CA PRO A 426 6.68 -7.30 17.75
C PRO A 426 7.01 -7.88 19.14
N LEU A 427 7.88 -7.22 19.92
CA LEU A 427 8.18 -7.58 21.32
C LEU A 427 7.18 -6.95 22.32
N GLY A 428 6.24 -6.14 21.84
CA GLY A 428 5.29 -5.34 22.62
C GLY A 428 5.56 -3.84 22.53
N ASP A 429 4.58 -3.05 22.95
CA ASP A 429 4.62 -1.59 22.90
C ASP A 429 5.67 -1.00 23.85
N ILE A 430 6.29 0.11 23.42
CA ILE A 430 7.09 0.99 24.27
C ILE A 430 6.28 2.28 24.49
N GLU A 431 6.15 2.73 25.73
CA GLU A 431 5.46 3.98 26.03
C GLU A 431 6.29 5.16 25.48
N VAL A 432 5.64 6.11 24.80
CA VAL A 432 6.32 7.34 24.36
C VAL A 432 6.32 8.35 25.51
N ASP A 433 7.48 8.95 25.79
CA ASP A 433 7.59 10.02 26.78
C ASP A 433 7.10 11.35 26.20
N THR A 434 5.78 11.45 26.09
CA THR A 434 5.10 12.66 25.57
C THR A 434 5.37 13.90 26.42
N GLN A 435 5.62 13.75 27.73
CA GLN A 435 5.95 14.88 28.59
C GLN A 435 7.32 15.46 28.22
N TYR A 436 8.33 14.61 28.04
CA TYR A 436 9.65 15.05 27.59
C TYR A 436 9.62 15.56 26.15
N ALA A 437 8.86 14.91 25.25
CA ALA A 437 8.71 15.35 23.88
C ALA A 437 8.12 16.77 23.77
N ASN A 438 7.08 17.07 24.55
CA ASN A 438 6.50 18.42 24.57
C ASN A 438 7.47 19.47 25.10
N LYS A 439 8.30 19.14 26.10
CA LYS A 439 9.36 20.05 26.58
C LYS A 439 10.38 20.40 25.48
N ILE A 440 10.73 19.44 24.62
CA ILE A 440 11.60 19.69 23.46
C ILE A 440 10.89 20.64 22.47
N LEU A 441 9.62 20.38 22.14
CA LEU A 441 8.85 21.24 21.22
C LEU A 441 8.74 22.69 21.70
N GLU A 442 8.53 22.88 23.00
CA GLU A 442 8.46 24.22 23.59
C GLU A 442 9.80 24.95 23.52
N LYS A 443 10.92 24.23 23.71
CA LYS A 443 12.26 24.81 23.75
C LYS A 443 12.85 25.08 22.37
N TYR A 444 12.65 24.19 21.38
CA TYR A 444 13.34 24.26 20.09
C TYR A 444 12.38 24.55 18.94
N GLN A 445 12.39 25.78 18.45
CA GLN A 445 11.49 26.26 17.38
C GLN A 445 11.71 25.59 16.01
N TRP A 446 12.88 24.98 15.80
CA TRP A 446 13.21 24.20 14.60
C TRP A 446 12.68 22.75 14.66
N CYS A 447 12.05 22.36 15.77
CA CYS A 447 11.39 21.06 15.95
C CYS A 447 9.85 21.23 15.90
N ASP A 448 9.16 20.28 15.31
CA ASP A 448 7.71 20.29 15.14
C ASP A 448 7.12 18.88 15.35
N TYR A 449 5.80 18.71 15.22
CA TYR A 449 5.19 17.39 15.09
C TYR A 449 4.55 17.24 13.70
N ILE A 450 5.17 16.42 12.87
CA ILE A 450 4.72 16.12 11.51
C ILE A 450 4.33 14.64 11.46
N LYS A 451 3.05 14.34 11.68
CA LYS A 451 2.54 12.96 11.81
C LYS A 451 3.10 11.96 10.78
N ASP A 452 3.12 12.33 9.50
CA ASP A 452 3.44 11.40 8.42
C ASP A 452 4.93 10.97 8.37
N VAL A 453 5.84 11.73 9.00
CA VAL A 453 7.28 11.39 9.02
C VAL A 453 7.62 10.28 10.00
N HIS A 454 6.73 10.00 10.96
CA HIS A 454 6.92 8.97 11.98
C HIS A 454 6.62 7.55 11.47
N GLU A 455 6.46 7.39 10.14
CA GLU A 455 6.53 6.11 9.43
C GLU A 455 7.94 5.80 8.88
N GLU A 456 8.96 6.48 9.42
CA GLU A 456 10.36 6.34 9.05
C GLU A 456 10.98 5.06 9.61
N HIS A 457 11.83 4.41 8.80
CA HIS A 457 12.47 3.16 9.17
C HIS A 457 13.77 3.35 9.96
N SER A 458 14.44 4.49 9.79
CA SER A 458 15.71 4.78 10.47
C SER A 458 15.56 4.66 11.99
N THR A 459 14.45 5.11 12.55
CA THR A 459 14.14 5.03 13.99
C THR A 459 13.42 3.72 14.36
N LYS A 460 12.45 3.25 13.56
CA LYS A 460 11.64 2.05 13.86
C LYS A 460 12.44 0.74 13.92
N THR A 461 13.58 0.66 13.24
CA THR A 461 14.49 -0.51 13.30
C THR A 461 15.23 -0.65 14.61
N GLN A 462 15.31 0.43 15.40
CA GLN A 462 15.95 0.43 16.71
C GLN A 462 15.02 -0.11 17.80
N ALA A 463 13.71 -0.02 17.59
CA ALA A 463 12.70 -0.27 18.62
C ALA A 463 12.69 -1.69 19.21
N PRO A 464 12.86 -2.79 18.44
CA PRO A 464 12.98 -4.12 19.03
C PRO A 464 14.17 -4.26 19.99
N PHE A 465 15.32 -3.65 19.66
CA PHE A 465 16.47 -3.63 20.57
C PHE A 465 16.17 -2.82 21.83
N ILE A 466 15.52 -1.66 21.70
CA ILE A 466 15.13 -0.84 22.85
C ILE A 466 14.17 -1.61 23.75
N LYS A 467 13.14 -2.24 23.19
CA LYS A 467 12.18 -3.02 23.97
C LYS A 467 12.84 -4.20 24.69
N HIS A 468 13.84 -4.82 24.07
CA HIS A 468 14.55 -5.97 24.63
C HIS A 468 15.52 -5.55 25.75
N TYR A 469 16.34 -4.53 25.51
CA TYR A 469 17.45 -4.16 26.38
C TYR A 469 17.11 -3.08 27.42
N PHE A 470 16.11 -2.26 27.13
CA PHE A 470 15.66 -1.13 27.95
C PHE A 470 14.15 -1.25 28.23
N SER A 471 13.71 -2.43 28.68
CA SER A 471 12.28 -2.82 28.72
C SER A 471 11.37 -1.91 29.53
N ASN A 472 11.93 -1.18 30.50
CA ASN A 472 11.22 -0.27 31.41
C ASN A 472 11.33 1.20 30.99
N SER A 473 12.13 1.50 29.96
CA SER A 473 12.34 2.87 29.51
C SER A 473 11.22 3.31 28.57
N LYS A 474 10.88 4.60 28.63
CA LYS A 474 10.05 5.25 27.63
C LYS A 474 10.88 5.62 26.41
N ILE A 475 10.24 5.82 25.26
CA ILE A 475 10.92 6.24 24.03
C ILE A 475 10.56 7.67 23.64
N VAL A 476 11.51 8.38 23.07
CA VAL A 476 11.28 9.64 22.36
C VAL A 476 11.89 9.51 20.98
N GLU A 477 11.06 9.55 19.94
CA GLU A 477 11.52 9.48 18.56
C GLU A 477 11.63 10.88 17.96
N ILE A 478 12.78 11.17 17.38
CA ILE A 478 13.03 12.38 16.60
C ILE A 478 13.49 11.99 15.20
N VAL A 479 12.75 12.43 14.19
CA VAL A 479 13.12 12.26 12.78
C VAL A 479 13.50 13.62 12.23
N TYR A 480 14.67 13.75 11.63
CA TYR A 480 15.09 15.02 11.03
C TYR A 480 15.09 14.96 9.50
N GLY A 481 14.67 16.07 8.89
CA GLY A 481 14.84 16.34 7.47
C GLY A 481 16.11 17.14 7.24
N LYS A 482 16.00 18.28 6.56
CA LYS A 482 17.13 19.19 6.37
C LYS A 482 17.21 20.20 7.52
N ILE A 483 18.21 20.05 8.40
CA ILE A 483 18.52 20.96 9.51
C ILE A 483 20.03 21.19 9.62
N ASP A 484 20.45 22.19 10.39
CA ASP A 484 21.87 22.34 10.77
C ASP A 484 22.21 21.34 11.90
N PHE A 485 23.36 20.67 11.79
CA PHE A 485 23.82 19.76 12.85
C PHE A 485 24.17 20.51 14.14
N ASN A 486 24.44 21.82 14.08
CA ASN A 486 24.66 22.66 15.26
C ASN A 486 23.41 22.75 16.15
N ASP A 487 22.23 22.94 15.54
CA ASP A 487 20.95 22.96 16.23
C ASP A 487 20.70 21.61 16.94
N LEU A 488 20.94 20.52 16.21
CA LEU A 488 20.80 19.17 16.75
C LEU A 488 21.83 18.87 17.85
N SER A 489 23.06 19.39 17.74
CA SER A 489 24.13 19.23 18.74
C SER A 489 23.72 19.84 20.07
N GLU A 490 23.09 21.03 20.07
CA GLU A 490 22.60 21.67 21.29
C GLU A 490 21.55 20.80 21.98
N LEU A 491 20.59 20.25 21.22
CA LEU A 491 19.61 19.31 21.78
C LEU A 491 20.30 18.06 22.36
N ILE A 492 21.24 17.47 21.62
CA ILE A 492 21.99 16.28 22.08
C ILE A 492 22.76 16.57 23.37
N GLU A 493 23.41 17.73 23.49
CA GLU A 493 24.11 18.11 24.72
C GLU A 493 23.17 18.16 25.93
N ASN A 494 21.98 18.72 25.77
CA ASN A 494 20.95 18.72 26.82
C ASN A 494 20.45 17.32 27.15
N ILE A 495 20.33 16.43 26.15
CA ILE A 495 19.97 15.02 26.37
C ILE A 495 21.07 14.30 27.17
N LEU A 496 22.34 14.55 26.85
CA LEU A 496 23.50 13.91 27.50
C LEU A 496 23.74 14.37 28.94
N ASP A 497 23.21 15.55 29.32
CA ASP A 497 23.22 16.06 30.69
C ASP A 497 22.19 15.36 31.59
N ASP A 498 21.14 14.77 31.01
CA ASP A 498 20.14 14.00 31.74
C ASP A 498 20.63 12.56 31.94
N GLU A 499 21.14 12.27 33.14
CA GLU A 499 21.66 10.95 33.51
C GLU A 499 20.61 9.82 33.43
N THR A 500 19.31 10.13 33.38
CA THR A 500 18.25 9.12 33.19
C THR A 500 17.90 8.89 31.72
N THR A 501 18.52 9.61 30.79
CA THR A 501 18.27 9.48 29.36
C THR A 501 19.45 8.83 28.62
N PHE A 502 19.13 7.89 27.73
CA PHE A 502 20.08 7.26 26.81
C PHE A 502 19.77 7.68 25.37
N LEU A 503 20.79 7.96 24.57
CA LEU A 503 20.63 8.45 23.20
C LEU A 503 21.07 7.42 22.14
N VAL A 504 20.26 7.27 21.09
CA VAL A 504 20.57 6.47 19.90
C VAL A 504 20.57 7.38 18.68
N ILE A 505 21.72 7.50 18.02
CA ILE A 505 21.83 8.08 16.68
C ILE A 505 21.77 6.95 15.66
N SER A 506 20.77 7.00 14.79
CA SER A 506 20.53 5.97 13.79
C SER A 506 21.10 6.35 12.43
N THR A 507 22.04 5.54 11.91
CA THR A 507 22.66 5.77 10.60
C THR A 507 23.32 4.52 10.02
N ASP A 508 23.14 4.30 8.73
CA ASP A 508 24.08 3.52 7.91
C ASP A 508 25.17 4.45 7.34
N LEU A 509 26.29 3.89 6.88
CA LEU A 509 27.44 4.64 6.35
C LEU A 509 27.32 4.84 4.83
N SER A 510 28.36 4.57 4.04
CA SER A 510 28.33 4.73 2.58
C SER A 510 27.30 3.79 1.91
N HIS A 511 26.77 4.21 0.75
CA HIS A 511 25.71 3.49 0.03
C HIS A 511 26.05 3.23 -1.43
N PHE A 512 25.94 1.98 -1.86
CA PHE A 512 25.96 1.52 -3.25
C PHE A 512 27.27 1.76 -4.03
N TYR A 513 28.38 1.92 -3.32
CA TYR A 513 29.73 1.88 -3.91
C TYR A 513 30.25 0.45 -4.00
N ASN A 514 31.30 0.23 -4.77
CA ASN A 514 32.05 -1.02 -4.64
C ASN A 514 32.73 -1.10 -3.27
N LEU A 515 33.08 -2.31 -2.84
CA LEU A 515 33.60 -2.59 -1.50
C LEU A 515 34.83 -1.73 -1.15
N LYS A 516 35.74 -1.53 -2.11
CA LYS A 516 36.96 -0.73 -1.87
C LYS A 516 36.64 0.74 -1.60
N GLU A 517 35.76 1.31 -2.39
CA GLU A 517 35.32 2.70 -2.24
C GLU A 517 34.51 2.91 -0.96
N ALA A 518 33.59 1.99 -0.66
CA ALA A 518 32.81 1.99 0.57
C ALA A 518 33.72 1.95 1.80
N ASN A 519 34.66 0.99 1.85
CA ASN A 519 35.64 0.88 2.92
C ASN A 519 36.44 2.17 3.10
N ASN A 520 36.84 2.85 2.02
CA ASN A 520 37.58 4.12 2.12
C ASN A 520 36.71 5.21 2.77
N LYS A 521 35.49 5.42 2.26
CA LYS A 521 34.56 6.44 2.78
C LYS A 521 34.15 6.18 4.22
N ASP A 522 33.86 4.92 4.54
CA ASP A 522 33.47 4.49 5.88
C ASP A 522 34.61 4.67 6.87
N ASN A 523 35.86 4.32 6.49
CA ASN A 523 37.02 4.54 7.34
C ASN A 523 37.25 6.03 7.64
N ILE A 524 36.99 6.93 6.68
CA ILE A 524 37.07 8.38 6.94
C ILE A 524 36.02 8.77 7.99
N CYS A 525 34.78 8.30 7.85
CA CYS A 525 33.70 8.55 8.80
C CYS A 525 34.04 8.01 10.20
N LEU A 526 34.48 6.75 10.31
CA LEU A 526 34.84 6.11 11.58
C LEU A 526 36.03 6.81 12.26
N ASN A 527 37.04 7.20 11.49
CA ASN A 527 38.16 7.96 12.02
C ASN A 527 37.74 9.35 12.51
N ALA A 528 36.83 10.04 11.80
CA ALA A 528 36.29 11.32 12.24
C ALA A 528 35.56 11.18 13.59
N ILE A 529 34.79 10.11 13.77
CA ILE A 529 34.07 9.79 15.00
C ILE A 529 35.04 9.52 16.16
N VAL A 530 35.97 8.58 16.00
CA VAL A 530 36.89 8.14 17.08
C VAL A 530 37.87 9.24 17.46
N LYS A 531 38.43 9.94 16.47
CA LYS A 531 39.39 11.04 16.69
C LYS A 531 38.71 12.34 17.10
N LYS A 532 37.36 12.38 17.09
CA LYS A 532 36.57 13.58 17.38
C LYS A 532 36.99 14.77 16.50
N ASP A 533 37.21 14.50 15.21
CA ASP A 533 37.70 15.48 14.23
C ASP A 533 36.59 15.85 13.25
N MET A 534 36.05 17.05 13.42
CA MET A 534 34.94 17.55 12.61
C MET A 534 35.33 17.82 11.15
N GLU A 535 36.60 18.11 10.88
CA GLU A 535 37.09 18.39 9.52
C GLU A 535 37.26 17.11 8.69
N LEU A 536 37.54 15.98 9.34
CA LEU A 536 37.64 14.69 8.64
C LEU A 536 36.33 14.32 7.94
N PHE A 537 35.16 14.69 8.48
CA PHE A 537 33.88 14.43 7.81
C PHE A 537 33.79 15.12 6.43
N ASN A 538 34.47 16.26 6.24
CA ASN A 538 34.44 17.01 4.99
C ASN A 538 35.38 16.41 3.92
N LYS A 539 36.16 15.37 4.27
CA LYS A 539 37.11 14.71 3.36
C LYS A 539 36.50 13.50 2.62
N GLY A 540 35.18 13.49 2.45
CA GLY A 540 34.46 12.48 1.67
C GLY A 540 33.80 11.36 2.47
N ALA A 541 33.58 11.57 3.79
CA ALA A 541 32.76 10.68 4.61
C ALA A 541 31.29 10.73 4.16
N GLU A 542 30.62 9.58 4.16
CA GLU A 542 29.20 9.47 3.80
C GLU A 542 28.45 8.62 4.82
N ALA A 543 27.25 9.07 5.16
CA ALA A 543 26.31 8.39 6.03
C ALA A 543 24.92 8.97 5.77
N CYS A 544 23.87 8.14 5.69
CA CYS A 544 22.50 8.65 5.53
C CYS A 544 22.09 9.54 6.72
N GLY A 545 22.63 9.25 7.90
CA GLY A 545 22.44 9.98 9.15
C GLY A 545 23.56 10.97 9.49
N MET A 546 24.29 11.50 8.50
CA MET A 546 25.49 12.34 8.72
C MET A 546 25.26 13.54 9.65
N ILE A 547 24.10 14.19 9.58
CA ILE A 547 23.74 15.32 10.47
C ILE A 547 23.73 14.86 11.94
N GLY A 548 23.05 13.74 12.23
CA GLY A 548 23.02 13.17 13.58
C GLY A 548 24.40 12.73 14.08
N VAL A 549 25.22 12.14 13.21
CA VAL A 549 26.60 11.75 13.54
C VAL A 549 27.46 12.96 13.90
N LYS A 550 27.46 13.99 13.05
CA LYS A 550 28.19 15.24 13.30
C LYS A 550 27.74 15.92 14.60
N ALA A 551 26.43 15.96 14.84
CA ALA A 551 25.84 16.54 16.04
C ALA A 551 26.30 15.79 17.30
N LEU A 552 26.27 14.47 17.31
CA LEU A 552 26.75 13.67 18.45
C LEU A 552 28.26 13.80 18.66
N VAL A 553 29.07 13.79 17.59
CA VAL A 553 30.52 13.95 17.74
C VAL A 553 30.86 15.32 18.31
N LYS A 554 30.22 16.40 17.83
CA LYS A 554 30.40 17.73 18.40
C LYS A 554 29.99 17.77 19.89
N ALA A 555 28.84 17.22 20.23
CA ALA A 555 28.40 17.12 21.62
C ALA A 555 29.37 16.31 22.48
N SER A 556 29.94 15.21 21.97
CA SER A 556 30.94 14.40 22.68
C SER A 556 32.22 15.17 22.99
N ILE A 557 32.66 16.07 22.10
CA ILE A 557 33.79 16.97 22.34
C ILE A 557 33.45 17.94 23.48
N ASN A 558 32.29 18.61 23.37
CA ASN A 558 31.86 19.62 24.33
C ASN A 558 31.63 19.04 25.74
N LYS A 559 31.19 17.78 25.82
CA LYS A 559 30.95 17.04 27.07
C LYS A 559 32.15 16.19 27.53
N ASN A 560 33.28 16.26 26.83
CA ASN A 560 34.49 15.48 27.12
C ASN A 560 34.24 13.96 27.23
N LEU A 561 33.42 13.42 26.32
CA LEU A 561 33.12 11.98 26.21
C LEU A 561 34.09 11.30 25.23
N GLU A 562 34.23 9.98 25.36
CA GLU A 562 35.01 9.15 24.45
C GLU A 562 34.10 8.43 23.46
N ASN A 563 34.63 8.22 22.24
CA ASN A 563 33.93 7.55 21.16
C ASN A 563 34.69 6.27 20.78
N GLU A 564 34.05 5.12 20.89
CA GLU A 564 34.65 3.81 20.63
C GLU A 564 33.85 3.05 19.55
N VAL A 565 34.52 2.68 18.45
CA VAL A 565 33.93 1.82 17.42
C VAL A 565 34.04 0.37 17.91
N LEU A 566 32.89 -0.26 18.13
CA LEU A 566 32.78 -1.65 18.56
C LEU A 566 32.88 -2.64 17.40
N HIS A 567 32.28 -2.27 16.27
CA HIS A 567 32.18 -3.15 15.12
C HIS A 567 31.94 -2.34 13.85
N TYR A 568 32.50 -2.84 12.75
CA TYR A 568 32.27 -2.36 11.41
C TYR A 568 32.13 -3.56 10.47
N CYS A 569 31.15 -3.50 9.59
CA CYS A 569 31.01 -4.44 8.48
C CYS A 569 30.32 -3.76 7.30
N THR A 570 30.18 -4.50 6.20
CA THR A 570 29.41 -4.05 5.04
C THR A 570 28.39 -5.11 4.65
N SER A 571 27.45 -4.77 3.77
CA SER A 571 26.50 -5.76 3.22
C SER A 571 27.20 -6.92 2.51
N PHE A 572 28.43 -6.73 2.00
CA PHE A 572 29.26 -7.80 1.41
C PHE A 572 29.46 -8.97 2.37
N ASP A 573 29.56 -8.72 3.68
CA ASP A 573 29.75 -9.79 4.67
C ASP A 573 28.64 -10.84 4.62
N LYS A 574 27.44 -10.44 4.17
CA LYS A 574 26.27 -11.31 3.96
C LYS A 574 26.03 -11.68 2.51
N THR A 575 26.11 -10.73 1.57
CA THR A 575 25.73 -10.96 0.17
C THR A 575 26.86 -11.57 -0.66
N LYS A 576 28.11 -11.36 -0.26
CA LYS A 576 29.33 -11.64 -1.06
C LYS A 576 29.37 -10.91 -2.40
N ASP A 577 28.56 -9.86 -2.56
CA ASP A 577 28.57 -8.94 -3.70
C ASP A 577 29.39 -7.70 -3.33
N ASP A 578 30.52 -7.49 -4.01
CA ASP A 578 31.44 -6.39 -3.77
C ASP A 578 31.20 -5.18 -4.70
N SER A 579 30.23 -5.27 -5.62
CA SER A 579 29.97 -4.24 -6.62
C SER A 579 29.17 -3.07 -6.08
N ARG A 580 28.27 -3.33 -5.12
CA ARG A 580 27.36 -2.34 -4.52
C ARG A 580 27.06 -2.70 -3.07
N VAL A 581 27.78 -2.09 -2.14
CA VAL A 581 27.67 -2.39 -0.71
C VAL A 581 27.13 -1.21 0.10
N VAL A 582 26.65 -1.50 1.31
CA VAL A 582 26.32 -0.50 2.33
C VAL A 582 27.16 -0.77 3.58
N GLY A 583 27.74 0.27 4.17
CA GLY A 583 28.54 0.18 5.39
C GLY A 583 27.72 0.29 6.67
N TYR A 584 28.09 -0.48 7.70
CA TYR A 584 27.43 -0.50 9.00
C TYR A 584 28.44 -0.40 10.13
N ALA A 585 28.17 0.43 11.14
CA ALA A 585 29.03 0.54 12.29
C ALA A 585 28.24 0.65 13.59
N SER A 586 28.86 0.14 14.66
CA SER A 586 28.37 0.23 16.03
C SER A 586 29.36 1.05 16.83
N VAL A 587 28.93 2.15 17.42
CA VAL A 587 29.80 3.05 18.19
C VAL A 587 29.20 3.30 19.57
N LEU A 588 30.03 3.24 20.61
CA LEU A 588 29.70 3.71 21.95
C LEU A 588 30.23 5.13 22.16
N VAL A 589 29.43 5.97 22.81
CA VAL A 589 29.85 7.29 23.27
C VAL A 589 29.57 7.39 24.77
N GLY A 590 30.59 7.68 25.57
CA GLY A 590 30.42 7.67 27.03
C GLY A 590 31.68 8.03 27.83
N ASN A 591 31.58 7.87 29.14
CA ASN A 591 32.70 8.09 30.05
C ASN A 591 33.58 6.83 30.14
N LYS A 592 34.88 7.01 30.40
CA LYS A 592 35.75 5.89 30.79
C LYS A 592 35.21 5.30 32.10
N SER A 593 35.04 3.97 32.09
CA SER A 593 34.54 3.17 33.21
C SER A 593 35.53 3.05 34.36
#